data_AF-A0A7Z9FYU1-F1
#
_entry.id   AF-A0A7Z9FYU1-F1
#
_cell.length_a   1.000
_cell.length_b   1.000
_cell.length_c   1.000
_cell.angle_alpha   90.00
_cell.angle_beta   90.00
_cell.angle_gamma   90.00
#
_symmetry.space_group_name_H-M   'P 1'
#
loop_
_entity.id
_entity.type
_entity.pdbx_description
1 polymer ?
#
loop_
_entity_poly.entity_id
_entity_poly.type
_entity_poly.pdbx_seq_one_letter_code
_entity_poly.pdbx_strand_id
1 'polypeptide(L)'
;MKNMLVLAGFVLMIACFVIGTSDMAQASKVLGTGTDALLGGDLTDPEDDGNPEKDEKYNAKFSANEEPGFGGGEFSFNVFDNRLGPSNDKWCCGKGGGSDEGLHVTAEFEVAYALTHFTLSSANDVPARDP
;
A
#
# COMPACT_ATOMS: atom_id res chain seq x y z
N MET A 1 -41.50 -39.07 1.79
CA MET A 1 -40.32 -38.90 2.66
C MET A 1 -39.01 -38.92 1.89
N LYS A 2 -38.70 -39.98 1.11
CA LYS A 2 -37.44 -40.09 0.33
C LYS A 2 -37.20 -38.93 -0.64
N ASN A 3 -38.21 -38.53 -1.42
CA ASN A 3 -38.09 -37.41 -2.39
C ASN A 3 -37.90 -36.05 -1.71
N MET A 4 -38.43 -35.89 -0.50
CA MET A 4 -38.32 -34.65 0.29
C MET A 4 -36.91 -34.50 0.89
N LEU A 5 -36.29 -35.62 1.28
CA LEU A 5 -34.90 -35.67 1.74
C LEU A 5 -33.91 -35.36 0.62
N VAL A 6 -34.17 -35.87 -0.59
CA VAL A 6 -33.35 -35.59 -1.79
C VAL A 6 -33.43 -34.10 -2.17
N LEU A 7 -34.63 -33.52 -2.13
CA LEU A 7 -34.83 -32.10 -2.45
C LEU A 7 -34.13 -31.18 -1.42
N ALA A 8 -34.23 -31.49 -0.13
CA ALA A 8 -33.55 -30.75 0.93
C ALA A 8 -32.01 -30.83 0.79
N GLY A 9 -31.48 -32.00 0.44
CA GLY A 9 -30.05 -32.16 0.17
C GLY A 9 -29.58 -31.33 -1.02
N PHE A 10 -30.37 -31.25 -2.09
CA PHE A 10 -30.03 -30.45 -3.27
C PHE A 10 -30.05 -28.95 -2.99
N VAL A 11 -31.03 -28.46 -2.22
CA VAL A 11 -31.10 -27.05 -1.79
C VAL A 11 -29.92 -26.69 -0.89
N LEU A 12 -29.53 -27.59 0.02
CA LEU A 12 -28.36 -27.38 0.87
C LEU A 12 -27.06 -27.32 0.06
N MET A 13 -26.91 -28.18 -0.95
CA MET A 13 -25.74 -28.21 -1.83
C MET A 13 -25.60 -26.91 -2.65
N ILE A 14 -26.72 -26.39 -3.18
CA ILE A 14 -26.75 -25.09 -3.88
C ILE A 14 -26.40 -23.95 -2.92
N ALA A 15 -26.98 -23.93 -1.72
CA ALA A 15 -26.67 -22.91 -0.72
C ALA A 15 -25.19 -22.91 -0.34
N CYS A 16 -24.58 -24.09 -0.15
CA CYS A 16 -23.14 -24.21 0.12
C CYS A 16 -22.27 -23.71 -1.04
N PHE A 17 -22.67 -23.94 -2.30
CA PHE A 17 -21.93 -23.44 -3.47
C PHE A 17 -22.00 -21.92 -3.62
N VAL A 18 -23.18 -21.32 -3.36
CA VAL A 18 -23.36 -19.86 -3.43
C VAL A 18 -22.60 -19.15 -2.31
N ILE A 19 -22.64 -19.68 -1.09
CA ILE A 19 -21.90 -19.12 0.05
C ILE A 19 -20.39 -19.29 -0.15
N GLY A 20 -19.94 -20.45 -0.65
CA GLY A 20 -18.51 -20.73 -0.86
C GLY A 20 -17.82 -19.88 -1.94
N THR A 21 -18.57 -19.20 -2.79
CA THR A 21 -18.03 -18.28 -3.81
C THR A 21 -18.13 -16.80 -3.42
N SER A 22 -18.77 -16.48 -2.29
CA SER A 22 -19.05 -15.10 -1.86
C SER A 22 -17.88 -14.44 -1.12
N ASP A 23 -16.88 -15.20 -0.68
CA ASP A 23 -15.77 -14.72 0.16
C ASP A 23 -14.41 -14.69 -0.59
N MET A 24 -14.40 -14.34 -1.87
CA MET A 24 -13.16 -13.89 -2.51
C MET A 24 -12.90 -12.45 -2.08
N ALA A 25 -12.42 -12.28 -0.84
CA ALA A 25 -11.84 -11.01 -0.40
C ALA A 25 -10.78 -10.60 -1.44
N GLN A 26 -11.01 -9.48 -2.13
CA GLN A 26 -10.04 -8.91 -3.05
C GLN A 26 -8.87 -8.42 -2.18
N ALA A 27 -7.76 -9.15 -2.20
CA ALA A 27 -6.57 -8.83 -1.41
C ALA A 27 -5.94 -7.48 -1.79
N SER A 28 -6.24 -6.98 -3.00
CA SER A 28 -5.83 -5.66 -3.47
C SER A 28 -6.81 -5.11 -4.49
N LYS A 29 -6.79 -3.80 -4.67
CA LYS A 29 -7.53 -3.07 -5.71
C LYS A 29 -6.57 -2.14 -6.43
N VAL A 30 -6.55 -2.19 -7.76
CA VAL A 30 -5.79 -1.23 -8.58
C VAL A 30 -6.53 0.11 -8.57
N LEU A 31 -5.88 1.17 -8.11
CA LEU A 31 -6.46 2.52 -8.05
C LEU A 31 -6.23 3.31 -9.35
N GLY A 32 -5.11 3.08 -10.03
CA GLY A 32 -4.74 3.77 -11.26
C GLY A 32 -3.23 3.95 -11.37
N THR A 33 -2.81 4.98 -12.13
CA THR A 33 -1.41 5.32 -12.38
C THR A 33 -1.17 6.81 -12.15
N GLY A 34 -0.02 7.16 -11.56
CA GLY A 34 0.36 8.55 -11.28
C GLY A 34 -0.27 9.10 -10.00
N THR A 35 0.20 10.27 -9.55
CA THR A 35 -0.19 10.90 -8.29
C THR A 35 -1.70 11.06 -8.15
N ASP A 36 -2.41 11.42 -9.23
CA ASP A 36 -3.87 11.62 -9.22
C ASP A 36 -4.67 10.35 -8.89
N ALA A 37 -4.05 9.17 -8.91
CA ALA A 37 -4.67 7.91 -8.53
C ALA A 37 -4.53 7.58 -7.02
N LEU A 38 -3.72 8.34 -6.28
CA LEU A 38 -3.61 8.21 -4.83
C LEU A 38 -4.91 8.63 -4.15
N LEU A 39 -5.19 8.04 -2.99
CA LEU A 39 -6.41 8.36 -2.23
C LEU A 39 -6.33 9.72 -1.53
N GLY A 40 -5.12 10.18 -1.18
CA GLY A 40 -4.90 11.33 -0.30
C GLY A 40 -5.41 11.12 1.12
N GLY A 41 -5.17 12.10 1.98
CA GLY A 41 -5.68 12.15 3.36
C GLY A 41 -5.27 10.94 4.21
N ASP A 42 -4.10 10.37 3.95
CA ASP A 42 -3.60 9.22 4.70
C ASP A 42 -3.14 9.63 6.10
N LEU A 43 -2.87 8.66 6.98
CA LEU A 43 -2.55 8.97 8.38
C LEU A 43 -1.22 9.75 8.56
N THR A 44 -0.31 9.68 7.59
CA THR A 44 0.96 10.42 7.64
C THR A 44 0.81 11.88 7.22
N ASP A 45 -0.18 12.20 6.38
CA ASP A 45 -0.53 13.56 5.94
C ASP A 45 -2.04 13.71 5.66
N PRO A 46 -2.91 13.72 6.70
CA PRO A 46 -4.35 13.85 6.53
C PRO A 46 -4.78 15.16 5.86
N GLU A 47 -3.95 16.20 5.96
CA GLU A 47 -4.16 17.53 5.42
C GLU A 47 -3.71 17.67 3.96
N ASP A 48 -3.02 16.67 3.40
CA ASP A 48 -2.37 16.68 2.08
C ASP A 48 -1.46 17.93 1.90
N ASP A 49 -0.77 18.35 2.96
CA ASP A 49 0.05 19.57 2.99
C ASP A 49 1.51 19.35 3.42
N GLY A 50 1.91 18.09 3.56
CA GLY A 50 3.27 17.62 3.83
C GLY A 50 4.30 18.23 2.89
N ASN A 51 5.46 18.60 3.43
CA ASN A 51 6.54 19.14 2.61
C ASN A 51 7.29 17.99 1.92
N PRO A 52 7.29 17.90 0.58
CA PRO A 52 7.99 16.83 -0.13
C PRO A 52 9.51 16.90 -0.02
N GLU A 53 10.08 18.05 0.34
CA GLU A 53 11.53 18.26 0.38
C GLU A 53 12.08 18.21 1.81
N LYS A 54 11.22 18.08 2.82
CA LYS A 54 11.60 18.19 4.23
C LYS A 54 10.64 17.42 5.13
N ASP A 55 11.13 16.95 6.25
CA ASP A 55 10.31 16.38 7.33
C ASP A 55 9.55 17.49 8.08
N GLU A 56 8.58 18.11 7.42
CA GLU A 56 7.75 19.21 7.90
C GLU A 56 6.29 18.95 7.49
N LYS A 57 5.35 19.21 8.40
CA LYS A 57 3.90 19.09 8.20
C LYS A 57 3.37 17.67 7.96
N TYR A 58 4.06 16.66 8.48
CA TYR A 58 3.53 15.31 8.56
C TYR A 58 3.04 15.02 9.98
N ASN A 59 2.06 14.12 10.08
CA ASN A 59 1.45 13.67 11.33
C ASN A 59 2.06 12.35 11.83
N ALA A 60 3.29 12.05 11.41
CA ALA A 60 4.08 10.89 11.82
C ALA A 60 5.55 11.25 12.02
N LYS A 61 6.27 10.42 12.78
CA LYS A 61 7.73 10.48 12.87
C LYS A 61 8.33 9.39 11.99
N PHE A 62 9.28 9.76 11.14
CA PHE A 62 9.87 8.82 10.20
C PHE A 62 11.23 8.29 10.65
N SER A 63 11.48 7.02 10.36
CA SER A 63 12.80 6.40 10.52
C SER A 63 13.01 5.32 9.47
N ALA A 64 14.27 5.07 9.09
CA ALA A 64 14.64 4.05 8.11
C ALA A 64 16.05 3.52 8.41
N ASN A 65 16.37 2.32 7.93
CA ASN A 65 17.73 1.78 8.00
C ASN A 65 18.64 2.27 6.88
N GLU A 66 18.08 2.78 5.78
CA GLU A 66 18.84 3.33 4.66
C GLU A 66 18.21 4.62 4.14
N GLU A 67 19.08 5.55 3.75
CA GLU A 67 18.71 6.82 3.11
C GLU A 67 17.54 7.56 3.77
N PRO A 68 17.58 7.84 5.09
CA PRO A 68 16.51 8.58 5.77
C PRO A 68 16.49 10.04 5.29
N GLY A 69 15.33 10.49 4.82
CA GLY A 69 15.13 11.88 4.41
C GLY A 69 13.99 12.05 3.41
N PHE A 70 13.54 13.30 3.30
CA PHE A 70 12.70 13.79 2.22
C PHE A 70 13.54 14.61 1.23
N GLY A 71 13.12 14.67 -0.03
CA GLY A 71 13.70 15.58 -1.02
C GLY A 71 15.16 15.31 -1.39
N GLY A 72 15.66 16.06 -2.36
CA GLY A 72 17.10 16.02 -2.74
C GLY A 72 17.65 14.71 -3.33
N GLY A 73 16.87 13.62 -3.35
CA GLY A 73 17.20 12.32 -3.90
C GLY A 73 16.04 11.33 -3.76
N GLU A 74 16.28 10.06 -4.09
CA GLU A 74 15.30 8.97 -4.00
C GLU A 74 15.28 8.35 -2.59
N PHE A 75 15.17 9.21 -1.57
CA PHE A 75 15.27 8.84 -0.16
C PHE A 75 14.05 8.09 0.38
N SER A 76 14.23 7.41 1.51
CA SER A 76 13.24 6.47 2.04
C SER A 76 11.94 7.12 2.52
N PHE A 77 11.96 8.39 2.96
CA PHE A 77 10.73 9.02 3.46
C PHE A 77 9.83 9.50 2.32
N ASN A 78 10.36 9.62 1.10
CA ASN A 78 9.57 9.99 -0.09
C ASN A 78 8.43 9.01 -0.37
N VAL A 79 8.41 7.80 0.21
CA VAL A 79 7.23 6.92 0.11
C VAL A 79 5.97 7.48 0.78
N PHE A 80 6.10 8.54 1.58
CA PHE A 80 5.01 9.21 2.31
C PHE A 80 4.72 10.63 1.81
N ASP A 81 5.36 11.09 0.73
CA ASP A 81 5.24 12.48 0.25
C ASP A 81 4.02 12.74 -0.66
N ASN A 82 3.16 11.73 -0.82
CA ASN A 82 2.00 11.71 -1.71
C ASN A 82 2.33 12.05 -3.18
N ARG A 83 3.47 11.56 -3.70
CA ARG A 83 3.86 11.71 -5.12
C ARG A 83 4.21 10.39 -5.77
N LEU A 84 3.87 10.27 -7.05
CA LEU A 84 4.24 9.15 -7.90
C LEU A 84 4.83 9.66 -9.21
N GLY A 85 6.12 9.41 -9.41
CA GLY A 85 6.82 9.91 -10.58
C GLY A 85 8.25 9.39 -10.72
N PRO A 86 8.99 9.87 -11.74
CA PRO A 86 10.42 9.66 -11.84
C PRO A 86 11.18 10.44 -10.77
N SER A 87 12.50 10.25 -10.71
CA SER A 87 13.37 10.98 -9.77
C SER A 87 12.90 10.83 -8.32
N ASN A 88 12.82 11.93 -7.55
CA ASN A 88 12.64 11.91 -6.11
C ASN A 88 11.28 11.36 -5.63
N ASP A 89 10.30 11.17 -6.51
CA ASP A 89 8.93 10.72 -6.14
C ASP A 89 8.85 9.20 -5.85
N LYS A 90 9.95 8.63 -5.33
CA LYS A 90 10.07 7.24 -4.88
C LYS A 90 11.28 7.07 -3.98
N TRP A 91 11.22 6.02 -3.17
CA TRP A 91 12.42 5.44 -2.59
C TRP A 91 13.03 4.45 -3.58
N CYS A 92 14.31 4.63 -3.93
CA CYS A 92 15.01 3.69 -4.78
C CYS A 92 16.27 3.19 -4.09
N CYS A 93 16.25 1.87 -3.99
CA CYS A 93 17.35 0.97 -4.28
C CYS A 93 18.42 0.84 -3.20
N GLY A 94 18.52 1.79 -2.26
CA GLY A 94 19.51 1.78 -1.20
C GLY A 94 20.92 1.53 -1.73
N LYS A 95 21.76 0.80 -0.99
CA LYS A 95 23.10 0.39 -1.45
C LYS A 95 23.07 -0.72 -2.52
N GLY A 96 22.35 -0.60 -3.62
CA GLY A 96 22.50 -1.41 -4.85
C GLY A 96 22.45 -2.95 -4.72
N GLY A 97 22.13 -3.49 -3.54
CA GLY A 97 22.23 -4.89 -3.16
C GLY A 97 21.40 -5.25 -1.92
N GLY A 98 20.55 -4.34 -1.46
CA GLY A 98 19.74 -4.51 -0.25
C GLY A 98 20.54 -4.42 1.04
N SER A 99 19.87 -4.65 2.17
CA SER A 99 20.50 -4.88 3.48
C SER A 99 20.24 -6.33 3.90
N ASP A 100 21.13 -6.90 4.72
CA ASP A 100 20.99 -8.28 5.22
C ASP A 100 19.69 -8.49 6.02
N GLU A 101 19.19 -7.43 6.63
CA GLU A 101 17.95 -7.36 7.43
C GLU A 101 16.71 -6.97 6.61
N GLY A 102 16.88 -6.65 5.33
CA GLY A 102 15.83 -6.07 4.48
C GLY A 102 15.71 -4.54 4.66
N LEU A 103 15.40 -3.86 3.56
CA LEU A 103 15.17 -2.42 3.60
C LEU A 103 13.83 -2.14 4.29
N HIS A 104 13.83 -1.22 5.25
CA HIS A 104 12.60 -0.82 5.93
C HIS A 104 12.55 0.69 6.19
N VAL A 105 11.32 1.20 6.16
CA VAL A 105 10.96 2.55 6.52
C VAL A 105 9.73 2.50 7.42
N THR A 106 9.71 3.35 8.43
CA THR A 106 8.69 3.37 9.49
C THR A 106 8.10 4.76 9.58
N ALA A 107 6.76 4.83 9.61
CA ALA A 107 6.01 5.98 10.09
C ALA A 107 5.45 5.64 11.48
N GLU A 108 5.93 6.32 12.51
CA GLU A 108 5.48 6.16 13.88
C GLU A 108 4.42 7.21 14.24
N PHE A 109 3.26 6.75 14.70
CA PHE A 109 2.16 7.60 15.13
C PHE A 109 2.11 7.75 16.65
N GLU A 110 1.61 8.89 17.14
CA GLU A 110 1.49 9.14 18.58
C GLU A 110 0.46 8.24 19.29
N VAL A 111 -0.48 7.68 18.53
CA VAL A 111 -1.54 6.80 19.02
C VAL A 111 -1.66 5.55 18.16
N ALA A 112 -2.22 4.48 18.74
CA ALA A 112 -2.47 3.26 18.00
C ALA A 112 -3.68 3.40 17.06
N TYR A 113 -3.50 2.98 15.81
CA TYR A 113 -4.56 2.92 14.80
C TYR A 113 -4.85 1.47 14.39
N ALA A 114 -6.12 1.19 14.09
CA ALA A 114 -6.48 -0.04 13.37
C ALA A 114 -6.39 0.23 11.87
N LEU A 115 -5.33 -0.24 11.23
CA LEU A 115 -5.17 -0.12 9.78
C LEU A 115 -6.15 -1.06 9.08
N THR A 116 -6.97 -0.51 8.19
CA THR A 116 -7.88 -1.30 7.37
C THR A 116 -7.33 -1.52 5.97
N HIS A 117 -6.57 -0.56 5.45
CA HIS A 117 -5.99 -0.56 4.11
C HIS A 117 -4.73 0.32 4.09
N PHE A 118 -3.87 0.11 3.09
CA PHE A 118 -2.77 1.00 2.71
C PHE A 118 -2.63 0.96 1.18
N THR A 119 -2.03 2.00 0.61
CA THR A 119 -1.72 2.07 -0.82
C THR A 119 -0.24 1.77 -1.02
N LEU A 120 0.09 1.01 -2.06
CA LEU A 120 1.46 0.73 -2.49
C LEU A 120 1.56 0.97 -3.99
N SER A 121 2.68 1.51 -4.44
CA SER A 121 2.97 1.80 -5.85
C SER A 121 4.40 1.40 -6.22
N SER A 122 4.62 1.07 -7.49
CA SER A 122 5.95 1.02 -8.11
C SER A 122 6.13 2.26 -8.98
N ALA A 123 6.49 3.38 -8.35
CA ALA A 123 6.71 4.63 -9.09
C ALA A 123 7.89 4.49 -10.06
N ASN A 124 7.73 5.02 -11.29
CA ASN A 124 8.71 4.95 -12.38
C ASN A 124 9.02 3.54 -12.91
N ASP A 125 8.17 2.56 -12.60
CA ASP A 125 8.19 1.24 -13.19
C ASP A 125 7.60 1.27 -14.61
N VAL A 126 8.34 0.71 -15.58
CA VAL A 126 7.94 0.72 -17.00
C VAL A 126 8.38 -0.58 -17.66
N PRO A 127 7.59 -1.15 -18.60
CA PRO A 127 7.88 -2.46 -19.21
C PRO A 127 9.25 -2.59 -19.87
N ALA A 128 9.84 -1.47 -20.32
CA ALA A 128 11.17 -1.46 -20.93
C ALA A 128 12.33 -1.62 -19.93
N ARG A 129 12.05 -1.66 -18.63
CA ARG A 129 13.04 -1.77 -17.54
C ARG A 129 12.90 -3.06 -16.72
N ASP A 130 11.90 -3.87 -17.03
CA ASP A 130 11.76 -5.23 -16.51
C ASP A 130 12.86 -6.14 -17.12
N PRO A 131 13.52 -7.01 -16.32
CA PRO A 131 14.61 -7.88 -16.78
C PRO A 131 14.20 -9.00 -17.75
#